data_AF-A0A958P141-F1
#
_entry.id   AF-A0A958P141-F1
#
_cell.length_a   1.000
_cell.length_b   1.000
_cell.length_c   1.000
_cell.angle_alpha   90.00
_cell.angle_beta   90.00
_cell.angle_gamma   90.00
#
_symmetry.space_group_name_H-M   'P 1'
#
loop_
_entity.id
_entity.type
_entity.pdbx_description
1 polymer ?
#
loop_
_entity_poly.entity_id
_entity_poly.type
_entity_poly.pdbx_seq_one_letter_code
_entity_poly.pdbx_strand_id
1 'polypeptide(L)' 'GAWTIGTGFLIALFVIIHALRKGEKAPDNPWGAKTLEWTTASPPPHENFLTEPVVTAGPYEYR' A
#
# COMPACT_ATOMS: atom_id res chain seq x y z
N GLY A 1 -3.03 5.90 30.96
CA GLY A 1 -3.57 6.39 29.68
C GLY A 1 -2.47 6.94 28.79
N ALA A 2 -1.99 8.15 29.06
CA ALA A 2 -1.04 8.86 28.20
C ALA A 2 0.25 8.09 27.88
N TRP A 3 0.90 7.48 28.89
CA TRP A 3 2.10 6.67 28.67
C TRP A 3 1.87 5.45 27.76
N THR A 4 0.72 4.79 27.89
CA THR A 4 0.33 3.66 27.04
C THR A 4 0.20 4.08 25.57
N ILE A 5 -0.46 5.22 25.33
CA ILE A 5 -0.61 5.79 23.98
C ILE A 5 0.75 6.24 23.43
N GLY A 6 1.56 6.91 24.26
CA GLY A 6 2.89 7.37 23.89
C GLY A 6 3.80 6.22 23.43
N THR A 7 3.82 5.11 24.16
CA THR A 7 4.57 3.91 23.76
C THR A 7 4.05 3.34 22.43
N GLY A 8 2.73 3.33 22.22
CA GLY A 8 2.15 2.89 20.95
C GLY A 8 2.63 3.71 19.75
N PHE A 9 2.70 5.04 19.88
CA PHE A 9 3.25 5.91 18.83
C PHE A 9 4.74 5.66 18.57
N LEU A 10 5.53 5.42 19.62
CA LEU A 10 6.95 5.09 19.47
C LEU A 10 7.17 3.78 18.72
N ILE A 11 6.34 2.77 18.98
CA ILE A 11 6.37 1.49 18.25
C ILE A 11 5.99 1.72 16.78
N ALA A 12 4.92 2.46 16.50
CA ALA A 12 4.50 2.76 15.12
C ALA A 12 5.60 3.51 14.34
N LEU A 13 6.24 4.51 14.98
CA LEU A 13 7.34 5.25 14.40
C LEU A 13 8.53 4.34 14.08
N PHE A 14 8.88 3.44 15.01
CA PHE A 14 9.95 2.47 14.78
C PHE A 14 9.66 1.55 13.59
N VAL A 15 8.43 1.02 13.50
CA VAL A 15 8.00 0.14 12.38
C VAL A 15 8.10 0.88 11.04
N ILE A 16 7.63 2.13 10.96
CA ILE A 16 7.70 2.94 9.74
C ILE A 16 9.16 3.18 9.33
N ILE A 17 10.02 3.61 10.26
CA ILE A 17 11.44 3.87 9.98
C ILE A 17 12.14 2.58 9.53
N HIS A 18 11.83 1.45 10.16
CA HIS A 18 12.41 0.16 9.78
C HIS A 18 11.97 -0.25 8.37
N ALA A 19 10.67 -0.14 8.06
CA ALA A 19 10.11 -0.48 6.75
C ALA A 19 10.74 0.38 5.62
N LEU A 20 10.93 1.68 5.85
CA LEU A 20 11.55 2.57 4.86
C LEU A 20 13.04 2.25 4.60
N ARG A 21 13.77 1.74 5.61
CA ARG A 21 15.23 1.51 5.49
C ARG A 21 15.60 0.09 5.10
N LYS A 22 14.80 -0.90 5.48
CA LYS A 22 15.12 -2.33 5.35
C LYS A 22 13.92 -3.20 4.95
N GLY A 23 12.76 -2.60 4.69
CA GLY A 23 11.59 -3.35 4.24
C GLY A 23 11.80 -3.99 2.88
N GLU A 24 11.12 -5.12 2.66
CA GLU A 24 11.07 -5.75 1.34
C GLU A 24 10.34 -4.83 0.35
N LYS A 25 10.73 -4.91 -0.93
CA LYS A 25 10.05 -4.15 -1.97
C LYS A 25 8.62 -4.66 -2.12
N ALA A 26 7.65 -3.76 -2.02
CA ALA A 26 6.26 -4.11 -2.26
C ALA A 26 6.07 -4.54 -3.72
N PRO A 27 5.38 -5.67 -3.98
CA PRO A 27 4.85 -5.94 -5.31
C PRO A 27 3.74 -4.93 -5.64
N ASP A 28 3.31 -4.89 -6.90
CA ASP A 28 2.27 -3.95 -7.37
C ASP A 28 0.94 -4.14 -6.62
N ASN A 29 0.60 -5.39 -6.29
CA ASN A 29 -0.62 -5.73 -5.57
C ASN A 29 -0.35 -6.78 -4.48
N PRO A 30 0.12 -6.38 -3.28
CA PRO A 30 0.42 -7.30 -2.19
C PRO A 30 -0.84 -7.92 -1.56
N TRP A 31 -2.02 -7.31 -1.76
CA TRP A 31 -3.26 -7.70 -1.09
C TRP A 31 -4.27 -8.41 -1.99
N GLY A 32 -4.00 -8.52 -3.29
CA GLY A 32 -4.93 -9.10 -4.26
C GLY A 32 -6.22 -8.30 -4.44
N ALA A 33 -6.19 -7.00 -4.18
CA ALA A 33 -7.35 -6.13 -4.35
C ALA A 33 -7.64 -5.88 -5.84
N LYS A 34 -8.91 -5.58 -6.18
CA LYS A 34 -9.39 -5.46 -7.58
C LYS A 34 -9.67 -4.03 -8.04
N THR A 35 -9.46 -3.06 -7.16
CA THR A 35 -9.60 -1.64 -7.50
C THR A 35 -8.42 -1.17 -8.37
N LEU A 36 -8.60 -0.08 -9.12
CA LEU A 36 -7.65 0.37 -10.15
C LEU A 36 -6.28 0.77 -9.58
N GLU A 37 -6.20 1.23 -8.33
CA GLU A 37 -4.93 1.58 -7.71
C GLU A 37 -3.99 0.37 -7.55
N TRP A 38 -4.51 -0.86 -7.63
CA TRP A 38 -3.72 -2.10 -7.56
C TRP A 38 -3.40 -2.69 -8.94
N THR A 39 -3.65 -1.94 -10.02
CA THR A 39 -3.23 -2.30 -11.38
C THR A 39 -2.02 -1.49 -11.86
N THR A 40 -1.48 -0.60 -11.01
CA THR A 40 -0.26 0.17 -11.29
C THR A 40 0.92 -0.30 -10.44
N ALA A 41 2.13 0.16 -10.79
CA ALA A 41 3.36 -0.18 -10.10
C ALA A 41 3.43 0.36 -8.66
N SER A 42 4.21 -0.29 -7.80
CA SER A 42 4.56 0.22 -6.46
C SER A 42 6.05 0.59 -6.36
N PRO A 43 6.43 1.89 -6.38
CA PRO A 43 5.60 3.10 -6.38
C PRO A 43 4.98 3.43 -7.75
N PRO A 44 3.84 4.15 -7.78
CA PRO A 44 3.19 4.51 -9.03
C PRO A 44 4.04 5.49 -9.85
N PRO A 45 3.94 5.45 -11.19
CA PRO A 45 4.55 6.45 -12.06
C PRO A 45 3.91 7.83 -11.84
N HIS A 46 4.57 8.90 -12.30
CA HIS A 46 4.10 10.27 -12.10
C HIS A 46 2.68 10.53 -12.65
N GLU A 47 2.36 9.88 -13.76
CA GLU A 47 1.04 9.93 -14.42
C GLU A 47 0.01 8.93 -13.84
N ASN A 48 0.36 8.23 -12.76
CA ASN A 48 -0.37 7.13 -12.12
C ASN A 48 -0.52 5.86 -12.96
N PHE A 49 -0.87 5.98 -14.25
CA PHE A 49 -1.04 4.86 -15.17
C PHE A 49 -0.31 5.13 -16.49
N LEU A 50 0.57 4.21 -16.89
CA LEU A 50 1.29 4.28 -18.18
C LEU A 50 0.36 4.11 -19.39
N THR A 51 -0.78 3.45 -19.18
CA THR A 51 -1.80 3.17 -20.20
C THR A 51 -3.17 3.37 -19.58
N GLU A 52 -4.16 3.74 -20.39
CA GLU A 52 -5.54 3.90 -19.93
C GLU A 52 -6.06 2.58 -19.31
N PRO A 53 -6.46 2.57 -18.03
CA PRO A 53 -6.89 1.36 -17.36
C PRO A 53 -8.28 0.93 -17.85
N VAL A 54 -8.41 -0.34 -18.23
CA VAL A 54 -9.69 -0.93 -18.64
C VAL A 54 -10.39 -1.55 -17.43
N VAL A 55 -11.60 -1.09 -17.12
CA VAL A 55 -12.43 -1.65 -16.04
C VAL A 55 -13.04 -2.96 -16.51
N THR A 56 -12.55 -4.09 -15.97
CA THR A 56 -13.01 -5.44 -16.34
C THR A 56 -14.06 -6.01 -15.40
N ALA A 57 -14.11 -5.56 -14.14
CA ALA A 57 -15.02 -6.05 -13.11
C ALA A 57 -15.23 -5.00 -12.01
N GLY A 58 -16.28 -5.14 -11.22
CA GLY A 58 -16.51 -4.30 -10.05
C GLY A 58 -15.43 -4.48 -8.95
N PRO A 59 -15.19 -3.46 -8.11
CA PRO A 59 -14.13 -3.47 -7.10
C PRO A 59 -14.31 -4.51 -5.98
N TYR A 60 -15.50 -5.09 -5.86
CA TYR A 60 -15.85 -6.10 -4.86
C TYR A 60 -16.14 -7.48 -5.45
N GLU A 61 -15.91 -7.69 -6.75
CA GLU A 61 -16.15 -8.97 -7.41
C GLU A 61 -15.00 -9.95 -7.18
N TYR A 62 -14.73 -10.31 -5.93
CA TYR A 62 -13.77 -11.36 -5.56
C TYR A 62 -14.34 -12.74 -5.94
N ARG A 63 -13.48 -13.64 -6.45
CA ARG A 63 -13.82 -15.03 -6.79
C ARG A 63 -12.93 -15.95 -5.99
#